data_AF-A0A3S3EAU5-F1
#
_entry.id   AF-A0A3S3EAU5-F1
#
_cell.length_a   1.000
_cell.length_b   1.000
_cell.length_c   1.000
_cell.angle_alpha   90.00
_cell.angle_beta   90.00
_cell.angle_gamma   90.00
#
_symmetry.space_group_name_H-M   'P 1'
#
loop_
_entity.id
_entity.type
_entity.pdbx_description
1 polymer ?
#
loop_
_entity_poly.entity_id
_entity_poly.type
_entity_poly.pdbx_seq_one_letter_code
_entity_poly.pdbx_strand_id
1 'polypeptide(L)'
;MPVPTDLPSTPFKYTVPFTASANAALTAAAQAERKEATEIIQRATINYLIDVGYMPPEEADRFKLFWWLVDETVLAAQKICRDGGFARSITLDAIHSCMNNPKWVDGYRTYVRDDIFKNGNPEKGPINREIGFRIRAGIGGVVEKTPQGKAATVKVLGEIIQSYTPMVDYDRDAFLHSRAAVA
;
A
#
# COMPACT_ATOMS: atom_id res chain seq x y z
N MET A 1 -4.74 -5.10 -30.61
CA MET A 1 -5.85 -4.14 -30.81
C MET A 1 -5.29 -2.74 -30.60
N PRO A 2 -5.47 -1.77 -31.51
CA PRO A 2 -5.02 -0.41 -31.28
C PRO A 2 -5.80 0.20 -30.12
N VAL A 3 -5.10 0.70 -29.10
CA VAL A 3 -5.70 1.45 -28.00
C VAL A 3 -6.13 2.82 -28.54
N PRO A 4 -7.38 3.27 -28.34
CA PRO A 4 -7.83 4.59 -28.80
C PRO A 4 -6.93 5.71 -28.26
N THR A 5 -6.51 6.63 -29.13
CA THR A 5 -5.57 7.73 -28.80
C THR A 5 -6.20 8.89 -28.04
N ASP A 6 -7.53 8.91 -27.88
CA ASP A 6 -8.29 9.97 -27.19
C ASP A 6 -8.73 9.54 -25.78
N LEU A 7 -7.83 8.89 -25.03
CA LEU A 7 -8.13 8.56 -23.63
C LEU A 7 -7.93 9.80 -22.75
N PRO A 8 -8.82 10.01 -21.76
CA PRO A 8 -8.67 11.12 -20.82
C PRO A 8 -7.32 11.03 -20.09
N SER A 9 -6.54 12.11 -20.16
CA SER A 9 -5.25 12.24 -19.47
C SER A 9 -5.38 12.38 -17.95
N THR A 10 -6.62 12.41 -17.44
CA THR A 10 -6.95 12.59 -16.04
C THR A 10 -7.62 11.34 -15.45
N PRO A 11 -7.37 11.03 -14.16
CA PRO A 11 -8.04 9.94 -13.48
C PRO A 11 -9.56 10.09 -13.56
N PHE A 12 -10.24 9.07 -14.09
CA PHE A 12 -11.70 9.02 -14.14
C PHE A 12 -12.24 8.16 -13.00
N LYS A 13 -13.28 8.66 -12.31
CA LYS A 13 -13.93 7.91 -11.22
C LYS A 13 -15.20 7.24 -11.73
N TYR A 14 -15.24 5.92 -11.65
CA TYR A 14 -16.45 5.15 -11.90
C TYR A 14 -17.25 4.94 -10.60
N THR A 15 -18.57 5.01 -10.70
CA THR A 15 -19.49 4.54 -9.66
C THR A 15 -20.18 3.28 -10.17
N VAL A 16 -19.89 2.14 -9.55
CA VAL A 16 -20.44 0.84 -9.95
C VAL A 16 -21.36 0.33 -8.83
N PRO A 17 -22.67 0.22 -9.05
CA PRO A 17 -23.58 -0.34 -8.06
C PRO A 17 -23.39 -1.86 -7.97
N PHE A 18 -23.22 -2.36 -6.75
CA PHE A 18 -23.19 -3.80 -6.45
C PHE A 18 -24.49 -4.24 -5.77
N THR A 19 -24.90 -5.50 -5.99
CA THR A 19 -25.99 -6.10 -5.23
C THR A 19 -25.65 -6.19 -3.74
N ALA A 20 -26.66 -6.30 -2.87
CA ALA A 20 -26.43 -6.45 -1.42
C ALA A 20 -25.56 -7.68 -1.08
N SER A 21 -25.78 -8.80 -1.78
CA SER A 21 -24.98 -10.02 -1.61
C SER A 21 -23.52 -9.83 -2.03
N ALA A 22 -23.27 -9.13 -3.15
CA ALA A 22 -21.92 -8.82 -3.60
C ALA A 22 -21.20 -7.87 -2.63
N ASN A 23 -21.90 -6.85 -2.10
CA ASN A 23 -21.33 -5.95 -1.09
C ASN A 23 -20.96 -6.71 0.21
N ALA A 24 -21.82 -7.61 0.67
CA ALA A 24 -21.54 -8.43 1.85
C ALA A 24 -20.32 -9.33 1.63
N ALA A 25 -20.23 -10.02 0.50
CA ALA A 25 -19.10 -10.87 0.15
C ALA A 25 -17.80 -10.07 0.01
N LEU A 26 -17.83 -8.90 -0.64
CA LEU A 26 -16.68 -8.01 -0.77
C LEU A 26 -16.18 -7.50 0.57
N THR A 27 -17.10 -7.17 1.49
CA THR A 27 -16.76 -6.72 2.85
C THR A 27 -16.09 -7.84 3.65
N ALA A 28 -16.62 -9.07 3.55
CA ALA A 28 -16.02 -10.23 4.20
C ALA A 28 -14.61 -10.54 3.65
N ALA A 29 -14.42 -10.48 2.33
CA ALA A 29 -13.12 -10.67 1.70
C ALA A 29 -12.11 -9.58 2.11
N ALA A 30 -12.54 -8.31 2.11
CA ALA A 30 -11.73 -7.18 2.57
C ALA A 30 -11.23 -7.37 4.01
N GLN A 31 -12.11 -7.81 4.92
CA GLN A 31 -11.75 -8.12 6.30
C GLN A 31 -10.77 -9.29 6.41
N ALA A 32 -11.04 -10.40 5.69
CA ALA A 32 -10.19 -11.59 5.71
C ALA A 32 -8.78 -11.31 5.19
N GLU A 33 -8.66 -10.48 4.14
CA GLU A 33 -7.38 -10.11 3.52
C GLU A 33 -6.72 -8.88 4.17
N ARG A 34 -7.38 -8.23 5.15
CA ARG A 34 -6.96 -6.94 5.74
C ARG A 34 -6.70 -5.86 4.69
N LYS A 35 -7.59 -5.81 3.70
CA LYS A 35 -7.59 -4.84 2.61
C LYS A 35 -8.84 -3.97 2.67
N GLU A 36 -8.80 -2.86 1.97
CA GLU A 36 -10.01 -2.10 1.69
C GLU A 36 -10.78 -2.74 0.52
N ALA A 37 -12.11 -2.71 0.57
CA ALA A 37 -12.95 -3.18 -0.53
C ALA A 37 -12.59 -2.53 -1.88
N THR A 38 -12.23 -1.23 -1.85
CA THR A 38 -11.79 -0.48 -3.03
C THR A 38 -10.48 -0.98 -3.61
N GLU A 39 -9.59 -1.56 -2.79
CA GLU A 39 -8.35 -2.19 -3.24
C GLU A 39 -8.63 -3.44 -4.06
N ILE A 40 -9.50 -4.31 -3.53
CA ILE A 40 -9.88 -5.56 -4.18
C ILE A 40 -10.52 -5.25 -5.53
N ILE A 41 -11.44 -4.28 -5.57
CA ILE A 41 -12.06 -3.83 -6.83
C ILE A 41 -11.00 -3.32 -7.81
N GLN A 42 -10.10 -2.44 -7.36
CA GLN A 42 -9.07 -1.84 -8.21
C GLN A 42 -8.12 -2.90 -8.79
N ARG A 43 -7.60 -3.79 -7.93
CA ARG A 43 -6.70 -4.88 -8.35
C ARG A 43 -7.39 -5.85 -9.28
N ALA A 44 -8.60 -6.30 -8.96
CA ALA A 44 -9.36 -7.23 -9.81
C ALA A 44 -9.64 -6.62 -11.20
N THR A 45 -10.06 -5.36 -11.24
CA THR A 45 -10.34 -4.66 -12.51
C THR A 45 -9.08 -4.51 -13.35
N ILE A 46 -7.97 -4.09 -12.75
CA ILE A 46 -6.73 -3.87 -13.50
C ILE A 46 -6.10 -5.19 -13.94
N ASN A 47 -6.08 -6.21 -13.08
CA ASN A 47 -5.59 -7.54 -13.46
C ASN A 47 -6.40 -8.12 -14.62
N TYR A 48 -7.73 -8.00 -14.58
CA TYR A 48 -8.57 -8.38 -15.71
C TYR A 48 -8.13 -7.68 -17.01
N LEU A 49 -7.94 -6.35 -16.99
CA LEU A 49 -7.52 -5.57 -18.17
C LEU A 49 -6.13 -5.96 -18.69
N ILE A 50 -5.22 -6.35 -17.81
CA ILE A 50 -3.90 -6.90 -18.17
C ILE A 50 -4.08 -8.25 -18.86
N ASP A 51 -4.85 -9.17 -18.23
CA ASP A 51 -5.00 -10.55 -18.70
C ASP A 51 -5.69 -10.63 -20.07
N VAL A 52 -6.66 -9.75 -20.33
CA VAL A 52 -7.34 -9.68 -21.64
C VAL A 52 -6.63 -8.78 -22.65
N GLY A 53 -5.44 -8.25 -22.32
CA GLY A 53 -4.57 -7.53 -23.25
C GLY A 53 -5.01 -6.11 -23.61
N TYR A 54 -5.85 -5.47 -22.78
CA TYR A 54 -6.26 -4.07 -22.98
C TYR A 54 -5.32 -3.07 -22.29
N MET A 55 -4.42 -3.53 -21.43
CA MET A 55 -3.37 -2.70 -20.83
C MET A 55 -2.04 -2.84 -21.60
N PRO A 56 -1.36 -1.73 -21.96
CA PRO A 56 -0.01 -1.79 -22.54
C PRO A 56 0.96 -2.56 -21.62
N PRO A 57 1.88 -3.39 -22.16
CA PRO A 57 2.79 -4.20 -21.34
C PRO A 57 3.62 -3.38 -20.34
N GLU A 58 4.13 -2.22 -20.73
CA GLU A 58 4.92 -1.35 -19.85
C GLU A 58 4.12 -0.85 -18.65
N GLU A 59 2.85 -0.51 -18.85
CA GLU A 59 1.94 -0.08 -17.77
C GLU A 59 1.53 -1.27 -16.90
N ALA A 60 1.32 -2.44 -17.50
CA ALA A 60 1.06 -3.67 -16.76
C ALA A 60 2.22 -4.05 -15.83
N ASP A 61 3.46 -3.96 -16.32
CA ASP A 61 4.66 -4.25 -15.53
C ASP A 61 4.87 -3.20 -14.43
N ARG A 62 4.63 -1.92 -14.74
CA ARG A 62 4.66 -0.85 -13.74
C ARG A 62 3.62 -1.06 -12.64
N PHE A 63 2.41 -1.47 -12.99
CA PHE A 63 1.35 -1.78 -12.04
C PHE A 63 1.70 -2.98 -11.15
N LYS A 64 2.23 -4.06 -11.72
CA LYS A 64 2.70 -5.24 -10.97
C LYS A 64 3.81 -4.86 -10.00
N LEU A 65 4.79 -4.07 -10.47
CA LEU A 65 5.90 -3.59 -9.64
C LEU A 65 5.40 -2.70 -8.48
N PHE A 66 4.47 -1.78 -8.76
CA PHE A 66 3.85 -0.94 -7.75
C PHE A 66 3.24 -1.76 -6.61
N TRP A 67 2.38 -2.72 -6.94
CA TRP A 67 1.72 -3.53 -5.92
C TRP A 67 2.67 -4.48 -5.21
N TRP A 68 3.67 -5.02 -5.91
CA TRP A 68 4.70 -5.82 -5.26
C TRP A 68 5.47 -5.01 -4.20
N LEU A 69 5.88 -3.78 -4.51
CA LEU A 69 6.56 -2.90 -3.55
C LEU A 69 5.67 -2.59 -2.33
N VAL A 70 4.39 -2.30 -2.58
CA VAL A 70 3.40 -2.05 -1.52
C VAL A 70 3.21 -3.29 -0.65
N ASP A 71 2.98 -4.46 -1.25
CA ASP A 71 2.72 -5.72 -0.55
C ASP A 71 3.91 -6.13 0.32
N GLU A 72 5.13 -6.05 -0.20
CA GLU A 72 6.35 -6.32 0.57
C GLU A 72 6.47 -5.39 1.79
N THR A 73 6.11 -4.11 1.64
CA THR A 73 6.16 -3.15 2.75
C THR A 73 5.08 -3.42 3.79
N VAL A 74 3.89 -3.84 3.37
CA VAL A 74 2.81 -4.27 4.28
C VAL A 74 3.23 -5.54 5.03
N LEU A 75 3.81 -6.53 4.33
CA LEU A 75 4.33 -7.76 4.95
C LEU A 75 5.42 -7.45 5.98
N ALA A 76 6.32 -6.50 5.68
CA ALA A 76 7.33 -6.04 6.63
C ALA A 76 6.70 -5.43 7.89
N ALA A 77 5.72 -4.54 7.74
CA ALA A 77 4.99 -3.95 8.88
C ALA A 77 4.27 -5.01 9.73
N GLN A 78 3.56 -5.94 9.08
CA GLN A 78 2.89 -7.05 9.76
C GLN A 78 3.88 -7.94 10.52
N LYS A 79 5.07 -8.19 9.96
CA LYS A 79 6.13 -8.94 10.63
C LYS A 79 6.61 -8.21 11.88
N ILE A 80 6.88 -6.90 11.79
CA ILE A 80 7.28 -6.08 12.94
C ILE A 80 6.22 -6.16 14.05
N CYS A 81 4.93 -6.07 13.70
CA CYS A 81 3.83 -6.24 14.67
C CYS A 81 3.83 -7.63 15.32
N ARG A 82 3.97 -8.72 14.55
CA ARG A 82 4.04 -10.10 15.09
C ARG A 82 5.19 -10.30 16.05
N ASP A 83 6.33 -9.66 15.77
CA ASP A 83 7.54 -9.77 16.58
C ASP A 83 7.50 -8.87 17.83
N GLY A 84 6.41 -8.12 18.03
CA GLY A 84 6.25 -7.21 19.17
C GLY A 84 6.99 -5.88 19.01
N GLY A 85 7.53 -5.59 17.82
CA GLY A 85 8.31 -4.39 17.53
C GLY A 85 7.47 -3.17 17.10
N PHE A 86 6.16 -3.18 17.32
CA PHE A 86 5.31 -2.05 16.94
C PHE A 86 5.77 -0.76 17.63
N ALA A 87 5.96 0.29 16.85
CA ALA A 87 6.30 1.63 17.31
C ALA A 87 5.50 2.68 16.53
N ARG A 88 5.48 3.92 17.05
CA ARG A 88 4.84 5.06 16.36
C ARG A 88 5.38 5.29 14.95
N SER A 89 6.61 4.84 14.68
CA SER A 89 7.34 4.90 13.42
C SER A 89 7.08 3.73 12.46
N ILE A 90 6.13 2.82 12.74
CA ILE A 90 5.94 1.56 12.00
C ILE A 90 6.02 1.67 10.47
N THR A 91 5.50 2.73 9.87
CA THR A 91 5.60 2.98 8.42
C THR A 91 7.04 3.16 7.96
N LEU A 92 7.82 3.97 8.67
CA LEU A 92 9.24 4.17 8.40
C LEU A 92 10.03 2.89 8.67
N ASP A 93 9.75 2.22 9.79
CA ASP A 93 10.45 0.99 10.19
C ASP A 93 10.22 -0.13 9.16
N ALA A 94 9.01 -0.23 8.60
CA ALA A 94 8.70 -1.18 7.53
C ALA A 94 9.46 -0.87 6.23
N ILE A 95 9.60 0.40 5.86
CA ILE A 95 10.41 0.82 4.71
C ILE A 95 11.89 0.51 4.95
N HIS A 96 12.42 0.81 6.14
CA HIS A 96 13.79 0.45 6.51
C HIS A 96 14.02 -1.05 6.45
N SER A 97 13.06 -1.86 6.91
CA SER A 97 13.11 -3.31 6.77
C SER A 97 13.19 -3.73 5.30
N CYS A 98 12.37 -3.15 4.43
CA CYS A 98 12.41 -3.39 2.98
C CYS A 98 13.71 -2.91 2.32
N MET A 99 14.34 -1.85 2.82
CA MET A 99 15.63 -1.36 2.30
C MET A 99 16.77 -2.38 2.48
N ASN A 100 16.62 -3.34 3.39
CA ASN A 100 17.57 -4.45 3.54
C ASN A 100 17.38 -5.54 2.46
N ASN A 101 16.33 -5.46 1.63
CA ASN A 101 16.10 -6.34 0.49
C ASN A 101 16.55 -5.65 -0.82
N PRO A 102 17.65 -6.09 -1.44
CA PRO A 102 18.15 -5.48 -2.68
C PRO A 102 17.12 -5.44 -3.81
N LYS A 103 16.26 -6.47 -3.92
CA LYS A 103 15.20 -6.51 -4.94
C LYS A 103 14.18 -5.40 -4.74
N TRP A 104 13.87 -5.08 -3.48
CA TRP A 104 12.92 -4.01 -3.17
C TRP A 104 13.53 -2.65 -3.50
N VAL A 105 14.79 -2.43 -3.13
CA VAL A 105 15.51 -1.19 -3.44
C VAL A 105 15.61 -0.96 -4.94
N ASP A 106 15.97 -1.98 -5.70
CA ASP A 106 16.08 -1.89 -7.15
C ASP A 106 14.70 -1.71 -7.80
N GLY A 107 13.69 -2.45 -7.35
CA GLY A 107 12.31 -2.28 -7.80
C GLY A 107 11.78 -0.87 -7.54
N TYR A 108 12.03 -0.31 -6.36
CA TYR A 108 11.61 1.05 -6.00
C TYR A 108 12.34 2.07 -6.88
N ARG A 109 13.65 1.90 -7.12
CA ARG A 109 14.43 2.74 -8.04
C ARG A 109 13.88 2.69 -9.47
N THR A 110 13.56 1.50 -9.97
CA THR A 110 12.93 1.31 -11.29
C THR A 110 11.58 2.01 -11.36
N TYR A 111 10.76 1.89 -10.33
CA TYR A 111 9.44 2.53 -10.29
C TYR A 111 9.54 4.07 -10.32
N VAL A 112 10.42 4.66 -9.51
CA VAL A 112 10.54 6.13 -9.40
C VAL A 112 11.42 6.76 -10.49
N ARG A 113 12.14 5.95 -11.27
CA ARG A 113 12.99 6.35 -12.41
C ARG A 113 14.03 7.41 -12.06
N ASP A 114 14.52 7.40 -10.81
CA ASP A 114 15.42 8.42 -10.29
C ASP A 114 16.15 7.89 -9.04
N ASP A 115 16.99 8.73 -8.43
CA ASP A 115 17.51 8.49 -7.09
C ASP A 115 16.38 8.43 -6.06
N ILE A 116 16.34 7.33 -5.31
CA ILE A 116 15.34 7.03 -4.28
C ILE A 116 15.37 8.02 -3.11
N PHE A 117 16.50 8.69 -2.87
CA PHE A 117 16.65 9.73 -1.83
C PHE A 117 16.39 11.15 -2.34
N LYS A 118 16.21 11.33 -3.64
CA LYS A 118 15.96 12.66 -4.21
C LYS A 118 14.64 13.22 -3.69
N ASN A 119 14.70 14.49 -3.30
CA ASN A 119 13.55 15.25 -2.87
C ASN A 119 12.75 15.79 -4.07
N GLY A 120 11.42 15.80 -3.95
CA GLY A 120 10.54 16.39 -4.97
C GLY A 120 10.31 15.54 -6.22
N ASN A 121 10.72 14.26 -6.24
CA ASN A 121 10.34 13.35 -7.33
C ASN A 121 8.82 13.10 -7.29
N PRO A 122 8.06 13.46 -8.35
CA PRO A 122 6.60 13.32 -8.38
C PRO A 122 6.13 11.87 -8.29
N GLU A 123 6.95 10.90 -8.70
CA GLU A 123 6.61 9.47 -8.70
C GLU A 123 6.62 8.86 -7.29
N LYS A 124 7.39 9.46 -6.37
CA LYS A 124 7.45 9.01 -4.97
C LYS A 124 6.15 9.27 -4.23
N GLY A 125 5.43 10.34 -4.59
CA GLY A 125 4.22 10.77 -3.88
C GLY A 125 3.12 9.71 -3.86
N PRO A 126 2.68 9.20 -5.02
CA PRO A 126 1.65 8.17 -5.11
C PRO A 126 2.00 6.88 -4.35
N ILE A 127 3.18 6.30 -4.59
CA ILE A 127 3.57 5.03 -3.96
C ILE A 127 3.76 5.14 -2.45
N ASN A 128 4.37 6.22 -1.96
CA ASN A 128 4.58 6.39 -0.51
C ASN A 128 3.27 6.62 0.25
N ARG A 129 2.32 7.33 -0.38
CA ARG A 129 0.98 7.49 0.17
C ARG A 129 0.26 6.14 0.23
N GLU A 130 0.36 5.37 -0.84
CA GLU A 130 -0.26 4.05 -0.91
C GLU A 130 0.33 3.11 0.15
N ILE A 131 1.65 3.03 0.26
CA ILE A 131 2.35 2.25 1.30
C ILE A 131 1.81 2.60 2.69
N GLY A 132 1.78 3.89 3.06
CA GLY A 132 1.29 4.30 4.39
C GLY A 132 -0.18 3.93 4.63
N PHE A 133 -1.02 4.09 3.61
CA PHE A 133 -2.44 3.72 3.68
C PHE A 133 -2.63 2.21 3.85
N ARG A 134 -1.88 1.41 3.08
CA ARG A 134 -1.98 -0.05 3.07
C ARG A 134 -1.36 -0.69 4.29
N ILE A 135 -0.27 -0.13 4.83
CA ILE A 135 0.26 -0.54 6.14
C ILE A 135 -0.82 -0.35 7.21
N ARG A 136 -1.47 0.82 7.24
CA ARG A 136 -2.54 1.09 8.21
C ARG A 136 -3.66 0.06 8.10
N ALA A 137 -4.17 -0.20 6.90
CA ALA A 137 -5.21 -1.21 6.70
C ALA A 137 -4.72 -2.61 7.11
N GLY A 138 -3.53 -3.00 6.63
CA GLY A 138 -2.94 -4.32 6.81
C GLY A 138 -2.63 -4.68 8.25
N ILE A 139 -2.40 -3.71 9.13
CA ILE A 139 -2.19 -3.93 10.58
C ILE A 139 -3.39 -3.55 11.45
N GLY A 140 -4.48 -3.02 10.88
CA GLY A 140 -5.57 -2.43 11.65
C GLY A 140 -5.11 -1.20 12.46
N GLY A 141 -4.22 -0.40 11.89
CA GLY A 141 -3.53 0.69 12.57
C GLY A 141 -4.44 1.88 12.89
N VAL A 142 -4.25 2.46 14.08
CA VAL A 142 -4.91 3.69 14.53
C VAL A 142 -3.93 4.85 14.37
N VAL A 143 -4.29 5.84 13.55
CA VAL A 143 -3.44 7.02 13.33
C VAL A 143 -3.47 7.96 14.52
N GLU A 144 -2.33 8.57 14.81
CA GLU A 144 -2.28 9.69 15.73
C GLU A 144 -3.02 10.89 15.12
N LYS A 145 -3.81 11.58 15.94
CA LYS A 145 -4.52 12.79 15.56
C LYS A 145 -3.99 14.00 16.33
N THR A 146 -3.95 15.16 15.68
CA THR A 146 -3.70 16.44 16.33
C THR A 146 -4.86 16.81 17.25
N PRO A 147 -4.71 17.81 18.15
CA PRO A 147 -5.82 18.30 18.98
C PRO A 147 -7.07 18.74 18.20
N GLN A 148 -6.90 19.10 16.91
CA GLN A 148 -7.97 19.49 15.99
C GLN A 148 -8.57 18.29 15.22
N GLY A 149 -8.23 17.06 15.58
CA GLY A 149 -8.77 15.83 15.00
C GLY A 149 -8.21 15.46 13.61
N LYS A 150 -7.21 16.17 13.10
CA LYS A 150 -6.54 15.86 11.82
C LYS A 150 -5.45 14.80 12.03
N ALA A 151 -5.13 14.02 11.01
CA ALA A 151 -3.98 13.10 11.08
C ALA A 151 -2.69 13.88 11.35
N ALA A 152 -1.90 13.43 12.33
CA ALA A 152 -0.58 14.00 12.60
C ALA A 152 0.40 13.62 11.47
N THR A 153 1.46 14.42 11.35
CA THR A 153 2.54 14.19 10.37
C THR A 153 3.88 14.39 11.05
N VAL A 154 4.76 13.41 10.94
CA VAL A 154 6.16 13.49 11.36
C VAL A 154 7.01 13.68 10.12
N LYS A 155 7.90 14.68 10.13
CA LYS A 155 8.89 14.91 9.06
C LYS A 155 10.16 14.15 9.38
N VAL A 156 10.79 13.59 8.34
CA VAL A 156 12.07 12.87 8.44
C VAL A 156 13.04 13.38 7.39
N LEU A 157 14.34 13.37 7.71
CA LEU A 157 15.41 13.90 6.86
C LEU A 157 16.33 12.77 6.41
N GLY A 158 16.77 12.80 5.16
CA GLY A 158 17.69 11.80 4.59
C GLY A 158 17.03 10.46 4.25
N GLU A 159 15.70 10.38 4.32
CA GLU A 159 14.93 9.14 4.16
C GLU A 159 14.26 9.03 2.78
N ILE A 160 13.91 7.80 2.37
CA ILE A 160 13.16 7.56 1.11
C ILE A 160 11.79 8.27 1.17
N ILE A 161 11.13 8.26 2.32
CA ILE A 161 9.94 9.07 2.58
C ILE A 161 10.34 10.37 3.27
N GLN A 162 9.64 11.47 3.00
CA GLN A 162 9.92 12.77 3.65
C GLN A 162 9.09 12.99 4.92
N SER A 163 8.02 12.21 5.06
CA SER A 163 7.13 12.26 6.20
C SER A 163 6.26 11.02 6.26
N TYR A 164 5.77 10.69 7.45
CA TYR A 164 4.75 9.68 7.66
C TYR A 164 3.72 10.14 8.69
N THR A 165 2.56 9.50 8.68
CA THR A 165 1.58 9.63 9.77
C THR A 165 1.88 8.59 10.83
N PRO A 166 2.20 8.98 12.07
CA PRO A 166 2.48 8.03 13.14
C PRO A 166 1.22 7.26 13.54
N MET A 167 1.42 6.03 14.02
CA MET A 167 0.34 5.17 14.50
C MET A 167 0.46 4.95 16.01
N VAL A 168 -0.65 5.01 16.72
CA VAL A 168 -0.68 4.89 18.19
C VAL A 168 -1.13 3.52 18.66
N ASP A 169 -1.80 2.75 17.79
CA ASP A 169 -2.21 1.38 18.08
C ASP A 169 -2.39 0.57 16.80
N TYR A 170 -2.60 -0.73 16.95
CA TYR A 170 -2.89 -1.68 15.89
C TYR A 170 -3.73 -2.84 16.42
N ASP A 171 -4.26 -3.68 15.52
CA ASP A 171 -5.04 -4.86 15.89
C ASP A 171 -4.15 -5.96 16.48
N ARG A 172 -3.84 -5.88 17.77
CA ARG A 172 -2.92 -6.79 18.46
C ARG A 172 -3.40 -8.23 18.45
N ASP A 173 -4.70 -8.45 18.61
CA ASP A 173 -5.27 -9.80 18.70
C ASP A 173 -4.99 -10.59 17.43
N ALA A 174 -5.02 -9.94 16.28
CA ALA A 174 -4.67 -10.55 15.01
C ALA A 174 -3.24 -11.08 14.92
N PHE A 175 -2.30 -10.46 15.62
CA PHE A 175 -0.88 -10.77 15.51
C PHE A 175 -0.35 -11.58 16.70
N LEU A 176 -0.98 -11.49 17.87
CA LEU A 176 -0.64 -12.28 19.06
C LEU A 176 -1.00 -13.77 18.90
N HIS A 177 -2.17 -14.08 18.31
CA HIS A 177 -2.62 -15.48 18.14
C HIS A 177 -1.85 -16.25 17.06
N SER A 178 -1.05 -15.56 16.23
CA SER A 178 -0.20 -16.19 15.22
C SER A 178 1.03 -16.90 15.81
N ARG A 179 1.43 -16.59 17.06
CA ARG A 179 2.57 -17.26 17.74
C ARG A 179 2.20 -18.60 18.37
N ALA A 180 0.92 -18.86 18.66
CA ALA A 180 0.49 -20.07 19.34
C ALA A 180 0.36 -21.30 18.41
N ALA A 181 0.39 -21.11 17.08
CA ALA A 181 0.22 -22.18 16.10
C ALA A 181 1.54 -22.82 15.61
N VAL A 182 2.70 -22.40 16.14
CA VAL A 182 4.03 -22.88 15.72
C VAL A 182 4.91 -23.25 16.92
N ALA A 183 4.31 -23.62 18.05
CA ALA A 183 5.02 -24.13 19.23
C ALA A 183 4.77 -25.63 19.39
#